data_AF-A0A7C9A9Q9-F1
#
_entry.id   AF-A0A7C9A9Q9-F1
#
_cell.length_a   1.000
_cell.length_b   1.000
_cell.length_c   1.000
_cell.angle_alpha   90.00
_cell.angle_beta   90.00
_cell.angle_gamma   90.00
#
_symmetry.space_group_name_H-M   'P 1'
#
loop_
_entity.id
_entity.type
_entity.pdbx_description
1 polymer ?
#
loop_
_entity_poly.entity_id
_entity_poly.type
_entity_poly.pdbx_seq_one_letter_code
_entity_poly.pdbx_strand_id
1 'polypeptide(L)'
;NELQGPIPSALGNMHSLSFLGLSGNELQGPIPSALGNMHSLSFLDLSSNKLRGPIPTTLGNMHLLSYLDFSFNALEGVVPGSIFELKLLGCLSLSDNNLQGIQLSNSSGNLCSLQTLDMRNNKIVHDLSSIIQTSAGCANNSLVSLDLSNNSIWGSIPSTIGAFSSL
;
A
#
# COMPACT_ATOMS: atom_id res chain seq x y z
N ASN A 1 19.22 4.02 -11.00
CA ASN A 1 19.26 5.22 -11.87
C ASN A 1 19.42 6.46 -10.99
N GLU A 2 19.68 7.63 -11.57
CA GLU A 2 19.93 8.88 -10.83
C GLU A 2 18.87 9.96 -11.12
N LEU A 3 17.62 9.56 -11.43
CA LEU A 3 16.55 10.54 -11.67
C LEU A 3 16.25 11.32 -10.39
N GLN A 4 16.28 12.64 -10.49
CA GLN A 4 16.11 13.56 -9.36
C GLN A 4 14.88 14.45 -9.55
N GLY A 5 14.49 15.14 -8.48
CA GLY A 5 13.36 16.05 -8.47
C GLY A 5 12.02 15.35 -8.17
N PRO A 6 10.90 16.08 -8.24
CA PRO A 6 9.59 15.52 -7.95
C PRO A 6 9.02 14.69 -9.09
N ILE A 7 8.14 13.74 -8.77
CA ILE A 7 7.32 13.06 -9.77
C ILE A 7 6.37 14.11 -10.39
N PRO A 8 6.40 14.34 -11.72
CA PRO A 8 5.52 15.31 -12.35
C PRO A 8 4.05 14.87 -12.29
N SER A 9 3.15 15.77 -11.89
CA SER A 9 1.70 15.51 -11.91
C SER A 9 1.17 15.19 -13.31
N ALA A 10 1.86 15.63 -14.37
CA ALA A 10 1.54 15.34 -15.76
C ALA A 10 1.54 13.82 -16.10
N LEU A 11 2.23 12.98 -15.32
CA LEU A 11 2.14 11.52 -15.48
C LEU A 11 0.70 11.00 -15.31
N GLY A 12 -0.12 11.69 -14.53
CA GLY A 12 -1.54 11.36 -14.35
C GLY A 12 -2.38 11.41 -15.63
N ASN A 13 -1.87 12.02 -16.71
CA ASN A 13 -2.54 12.08 -18.00
C ASN A 13 -2.27 10.85 -18.89
N MET A 14 -1.41 9.93 -18.45
CA MET A 14 -1.05 8.73 -19.21
C MET A 14 -2.06 7.61 -18.98
N HIS A 15 -3.31 7.84 -19.40
CA HIS A 15 -4.45 6.97 -19.07
C HIS A 15 -4.33 5.53 -19.61
N SER A 16 -3.57 5.30 -20.67
CA SER A 16 -3.39 3.97 -21.27
C SER A 16 -2.19 3.19 -20.71
N LEU A 17 -1.40 3.79 -19.82
CA LEU A 17 -0.22 3.13 -19.27
C LEU A 17 -0.65 2.02 -18.31
N SER A 18 -0.10 0.82 -18.51
CA SER A 18 -0.36 -0.35 -17.66
C SER A 18 0.74 -0.63 -16.63
N PHE A 19 1.97 -0.18 -16.92
CA PHE A 19 3.15 -0.40 -16.10
C PHE A 19 3.92 0.89 -15.89
N LEU A 20 4.21 1.25 -14.64
CA LEU A 20 5.07 2.37 -14.27
C LEU A 20 6.07 1.91 -13.20
N GLY A 21 7.34 1.79 -13.60
CA GLY A 21 8.46 1.50 -12.70
C GLY A 21 9.43 2.68 -12.65
N LEU A 22 9.58 3.27 -11.48
CA LEU A 22 10.51 4.37 -11.19
C LEU A 22 11.42 4.05 -9.99
N SER A 23 11.55 2.78 -9.63
CA SER A 23 12.32 2.36 -8.49
C SER A 23 13.83 2.57 -8.64
N GLY A 24 14.51 2.71 -7.50
CA GLY A 24 15.97 2.85 -7.44
C GLY A 24 16.46 4.15 -8.07
N ASN A 25 15.87 5.28 -7.64
CA ASN A 25 16.17 6.63 -8.10
C ASN A 25 16.33 7.61 -6.92
N GLU A 26 16.48 8.89 -7.22
CA GLU A 26 16.56 9.98 -6.25
C GLU A 26 15.34 10.91 -6.31
N LEU A 27 14.18 10.38 -6.67
CA LEU A 27 12.94 11.14 -6.75
C LEU A 27 12.53 11.61 -5.35
N GLN A 28 12.09 12.86 -5.26
CA GLN A 28 11.84 13.57 -4.01
C GLN A 28 10.42 14.14 -3.97
N GLY A 29 10.02 14.65 -2.80
CA GLY A 29 8.71 15.30 -2.65
C GLY A 29 7.56 14.28 -2.57
N PRO A 30 6.31 14.75 -2.67
CA PRO A 30 5.14 13.90 -2.51
C PRO A 30 4.81 13.08 -3.75
N ILE A 31 4.11 11.96 -3.53
CA ILE A 31 3.42 11.23 -4.60
C ILE A 31 2.27 12.14 -5.09
N PRO A 32 2.22 12.51 -6.38
CA PRO A 32 1.16 13.37 -6.91
C PRO A 32 -0.19 12.66 -6.86
N SER A 33 -1.23 13.31 -6.33
CA SER A 33 -2.59 12.76 -6.34
C SER A 33 -3.12 12.49 -7.75
N ALA A 34 -2.60 13.17 -8.76
CA ALA A 34 -2.92 12.98 -10.17
C ALA A 34 -2.62 11.57 -10.69
N LEU A 35 -1.71 10.81 -10.05
CA LEU A 35 -1.48 9.40 -10.42
C LEU A 35 -2.74 8.54 -10.25
N GLY A 36 -3.67 8.94 -9.38
CA GLY A 36 -4.96 8.27 -9.21
C GLY A 36 -5.88 8.31 -10.46
N ASN A 37 -5.53 9.10 -11.49
CA ASN A 37 -6.26 9.15 -12.76
C ASN A 37 -5.78 8.11 -13.79
N MET A 38 -4.75 7.31 -13.46
CA MET A 38 -4.16 6.31 -14.35
C MET A 38 -4.91 4.98 -14.22
N HIS A 39 -6.18 4.96 -14.63
CA HIS A 39 -7.09 3.84 -14.38
C HIS A 39 -6.71 2.51 -15.06
N SER A 40 -5.87 2.53 -16.11
CA SER A 40 -5.36 1.31 -16.77
C SER A 40 -4.12 0.71 -16.11
N LEU A 41 -3.55 1.38 -15.10
CA LEU A 41 -2.31 0.94 -14.48
C LEU A 41 -2.56 -0.30 -13.60
N SER A 42 -1.81 -1.36 -13.87
CA SER A 42 -1.84 -2.61 -13.08
C SER A 42 -0.59 -2.79 -12.22
N PHE A 43 0.51 -2.13 -12.56
CA PHE A 43 1.78 -2.21 -11.84
C PHE A 43 2.35 -0.81 -11.59
N LEU A 44 2.56 -0.49 -10.31
CA LEU A 44 3.21 0.74 -9.86
C LEU A 44 4.32 0.44 -8.87
N ASP A 45 5.55 0.78 -9.24
CA ASP A 45 6.73 0.64 -8.38
C ASP A 45 7.44 2.00 -8.29
N LEU A 46 7.38 2.61 -7.09
CA LEU A 46 8.09 3.83 -6.72
C LEU A 46 9.11 3.57 -5.60
N SER A 47 9.46 2.31 -5.35
CA SER A 47 10.33 1.92 -4.25
C SER A 47 11.75 2.49 -4.37
N SER A 48 12.50 2.50 -3.27
CA SER A 48 13.91 2.93 -3.25
C SER A 48 14.11 4.32 -3.86
N ASN A 49 13.44 5.31 -3.27
CA ASN A 49 13.50 6.72 -3.62
C ASN A 49 13.57 7.60 -2.35
N LYS A 50 13.43 8.91 -2.49
CA LYS A 50 13.41 9.89 -1.39
C LYS A 50 12.03 10.56 -1.28
N LEU A 51 10.95 9.86 -1.65
CA LEU A 51 9.58 10.38 -1.60
C LEU A 51 9.14 10.58 -0.16
N ARG A 52 8.34 11.62 0.08
CA ARG A 52 7.89 12.04 1.43
C ARG A 52 6.43 12.47 1.42
N GLY A 53 5.87 12.80 2.58
CA GLY A 53 4.47 13.18 2.69
C GLY A 53 3.53 11.97 2.64
N PRO A 54 2.21 12.21 2.62
CA PRO A 54 1.21 11.16 2.71
C PRO A 54 1.02 10.40 1.39
N ILE A 55 0.55 9.17 1.50
CA ILE A 55 0.04 8.41 0.36
C ILE A 55 -1.32 9.02 -0.05
N PRO A 56 -1.51 9.45 -1.31
CA PRO A 56 -2.76 10.06 -1.75
C PRO A 56 -3.94 9.07 -1.72
N THR A 57 -5.07 9.50 -1.16
CA THR A 57 -6.31 8.70 -1.13
C THR A 57 -6.85 8.39 -2.54
N THR A 58 -6.50 9.20 -3.53
CA THR A 58 -6.88 9.05 -4.95
C THR A 58 -6.32 7.78 -5.59
N LEU A 59 -5.28 7.17 -5.04
CA LEU A 59 -4.76 5.89 -5.53
C LEU A 59 -5.77 4.75 -5.41
N GLY A 60 -6.76 4.87 -4.51
CA GLY A 60 -7.89 3.93 -4.42
C GLY A 60 -8.79 3.90 -5.67
N ASN A 61 -8.66 4.85 -6.59
CA ASN A 61 -9.41 4.87 -7.86
C ASN A 61 -8.77 3.98 -8.95
N MET A 62 -7.61 3.38 -8.68
CA MET A 62 -6.84 2.59 -9.64
C MET A 62 -7.26 1.12 -9.57
N HIS A 63 -8.50 0.82 -9.94
CA HIS A 63 -9.12 -0.50 -9.72
C HIS A 63 -8.47 -1.68 -10.46
N LEU A 64 -7.59 -1.41 -11.43
CA LEU A 64 -6.80 -2.43 -12.14
C LEU A 64 -5.44 -2.75 -11.49
N LEU A 65 -5.08 -2.01 -10.44
CA LEU A 65 -3.80 -2.17 -9.75
C LEU A 65 -3.72 -3.53 -9.06
N SER A 66 -2.72 -4.33 -9.47
CA SER A 66 -2.42 -5.63 -8.89
C SER A 66 -1.13 -5.65 -8.08
N TYR A 67 -0.23 -4.70 -8.34
CA TYR A 67 1.05 -4.57 -7.66
C TYR A 67 1.33 -3.10 -7.32
N LEU A 68 1.61 -2.85 -6.04
CA LEU A 68 1.96 -1.54 -5.52
C LEU A 68 3.17 -1.65 -4.58
N ASP A 69 4.28 -1.03 -4.96
CA ASP A 69 5.49 -0.99 -4.13
C ASP A 69 5.96 0.45 -3.92
N PHE A 70 5.88 0.92 -2.67
CA PHE A 70 6.40 2.21 -2.21
C PHE A 70 7.49 2.05 -1.15
N SER A 71 8.06 0.86 -1.00
CA SER A 71 9.05 0.57 0.02
C SER A 71 10.32 1.42 -0.11
N PHE A 72 11.10 1.55 0.96
CA PHE A 72 12.35 2.31 0.98
C PHE A 72 12.18 3.75 0.51
N ASN A 73 11.30 4.48 1.21
CA ASN A 73 11.06 5.90 1.00
C ASN A 73 10.97 6.60 2.38
N ALA A 74 10.54 7.86 2.41
CA ALA A 74 10.27 8.62 3.63
C ALA A 74 8.79 9.01 3.74
N LEU A 75 7.86 8.21 3.20
CA LEU A 75 6.43 8.46 3.26
C LEU A 75 5.93 8.46 4.70
N GLU A 76 4.94 9.29 5.00
CA GLU A 76 4.47 9.55 6.37
C GLU A 76 2.95 9.58 6.44
N GLY A 77 2.41 9.78 7.64
CA GLY A 77 0.98 9.82 7.87
C GLY A 77 0.35 8.42 7.86
N VAL A 78 -0.90 8.35 7.40
CA VAL A 78 -1.75 7.16 7.51
C VAL A 78 -1.97 6.56 6.13
N VAL A 79 -1.93 5.23 6.03
CA VAL A 79 -2.24 4.51 4.79
C VAL A 79 -3.74 4.63 4.50
N PRO A 80 -4.14 5.18 3.33
CA PRO A 80 -5.55 5.30 2.97
C PRO A 80 -6.30 3.95 2.95
N GLY A 81 -7.47 3.92 3.58
CA GLY A 81 -8.38 2.76 3.57
C GLY A 81 -8.74 2.29 2.17
N SER A 82 -8.84 3.23 1.23
CA SER A 82 -9.20 2.99 -0.17
C SER A 82 -8.19 2.10 -0.93
N ILE A 83 -6.94 1.99 -0.47
CA ILE A 83 -5.96 1.05 -1.05
C ILE A 83 -6.36 -0.40 -0.73
N PHE A 84 -6.88 -0.64 0.48
CA PHE A 84 -7.34 -1.95 0.91
C PHE A 84 -8.69 -2.36 0.29
N GLU A 85 -9.32 -1.45 -0.46
CA GLU A 85 -10.55 -1.71 -1.23
C GLU A 85 -10.25 -2.11 -2.69
N LEU A 86 -8.97 -2.11 -3.12
CA LEU A 86 -8.55 -2.49 -4.46
C LEU A 86 -8.65 -4.00 -4.66
N LYS A 87 -9.72 -4.42 -5.33
CA LYS A 87 -10.10 -5.84 -5.50
C LYS A 87 -9.09 -6.70 -6.27
N LEU A 88 -8.18 -6.10 -7.02
CA LEU A 88 -7.16 -6.83 -7.79
C LEU A 88 -5.78 -6.77 -7.15
N LEU A 89 -5.61 -5.99 -6.07
CA LEU A 89 -4.31 -5.80 -5.43
C LEU A 89 -3.85 -7.11 -4.79
N GLY A 90 -2.80 -7.70 -5.34
CA GLY A 90 -2.18 -8.93 -4.86
C GLY A 90 -0.92 -8.66 -4.03
N CYS A 91 -0.19 -7.59 -4.33
CA CYS A 91 1.02 -7.22 -3.60
C CYS A 91 0.95 -5.75 -3.16
N LEU A 92 1.10 -5.53 -1.86
CA LEU A 92 1.26 -4.21 -1.27
C LEU A 92 2.54 -4.20 -0.41
N SER A 93 3.54 -3.46 -0.87
CA SER A 93 4.80 -3.25 -0.14
C SER A 93 4.95 -1.78 0.24
N LEU A 94 4.97 -1.52 1.54
CA LEU A 94 5.09 -0.20 2.16
C LEU A 94 6.25 -0.15 3.15
N SER A 95 7.12 -1.16 3.12
CA SER A 95 8.21 -1.32 4.08
C SER A 95 9.20 -0.17 4.07
N ASP A 96 9.90 0.04 5.18
CA ASP A 96 11.00 1.01 5.25
C ASP A 96 10.53 2.44 4.90
N ASN A 97 9.56 2.93 5.67
CA ASN A 97 8.96 4.27 5.56
C ASN A 97 8.72 4.87 6.96
N ASN A 98 8.04 6.02 7.06
CA ASN A 98 7.65 6.70 8.30
C ASN A 98 6.14 6.65 8.56
N LEU A 99 5.43 5.64 8.05
CA LEU A 99 3.96 5.51 8.19
C LEU A 99 3.57 5.27 9.64
N GLN A 100 2.49 5.92 10.09
CA GLN A 100 2.09 5.96 11.50
C GLN A 100 0.82 5.16 11.79
N GLY A 101 0.05 4.81 10.77
CA GLY A 101 -1.20 4.08 10.96
C GLY A 101 -1.88 3.68 9.67
N ILE A 102 -3.05 3.07 9.81
CA ILE A 102 -3.94 2.66 8.72
C ILE A 102 -5.27 3.37 8.92
N GLN A 103 -5.83 3.92 7.85
CA GLN A 103 -7.15 4.53 7.90
C GLN A 103 -8.18 3.43 7.68
N LEU A 104 -8.83 3.00 8.75
CA LEU A 104 -9.95 2.07 8.67
C LEU A 104 -11.19 2.82 8.17
N SER A 105 -11.68 2.50 6.98
CA SER A 105 -13.03 2.87 6.57
C SER A 105 -14.04 1.92 7.23
N ASN A 106 -15.21 2.45 7.60
CA ASN A 106 -16.36 1.63 8.06
C ASN A 106 -16.89 0.71 6.94
N SER A 107 -16.44 0.95 5.70
CA SER A 107 -16.49 0.02 4.58
C SER A 107 -15.43 -1.03 4.83
N SER A 108 -15.82 -2.28 5.11
CA SER A 108 -14.89 -3.39 5.32
C SER A 108 -13.85 -3.46 4.20
N GLY A 109 -12.63 -2.97 4.46
CA GLY A 109 -11.52 -2.96 3.50
C GLY A 109 -11.22 -4.39 3.09
N ASN A 110 -11.63 -4.79 1.89
CA ASN A 110 -11.71 -6.18 1.51
C ASN A 110 -10.39 -6.69 0.93
N LEU A 111 -9.50 -7.15 1.81
CA LEU A 111 -8.18 -7.70 1.48
C LEU A 111 -8.19 -9.07 0.75
N CYS A 112 -9.33 -9.52 0.20
CA CYS A 112 -9.48 -10.92 -0.23
C CYS A 112 -8.52 -11.37 -1.34
N SER A 113 -8.07 -10.43 -2.16
CA SER A 113 -7.14 -10.71 -3.26
C SER A 113 -5.68 -10.54 -2.86
N LEU A 114 -5.40 -9.93 -1.70
CA LEU A 114 -4.05 -9.63 -1.28
C LEU A 114 -3.32 -10.91 -0.91
N GLN A 115 -2.15 -11.11 -1.51
CA GLN A 115 -1.26 -12.25 -1.29
C GLN A 115 -0.08 -11.86 -0.42
N THR A 116 0.41 -10.64 -0.56
CA THR A 116 1.53 -10.10 0.21
C THR A 116 1.19 -8.73 0.77
N LEU A 117 1.31 -8.60 2.09
CA LEU A 117 1.32 -7.33 2.80
C LEU A 117 2.64 -7.19 3.55
N ASP A 118 3.48 -6.26 3.10
CA ASP A 118 4.70 -5.88 3.82
C ASP A 118 4.58 -4.42 4.29
N MET A 119 4.55 -4.23 5.60
CA MET A 119 4.54 -2.92 6.25
C MET A 119 5.68 -2.79 7.27
N ARG A 120 6.70 -3.67 7.19
CA ARG A 120 7.78 -3.67 8.18
C ARG A 120 8.55 -2.35 8.22
N ASN A 121 9.30 -2.12 9.29
CA ASN A 121 10.17 -0.94 9.42
C ASN A 121 9.41 0.37 9.19
N ASN A 122 8.33 0.57 9.94
CA ASN A 122 7.53 1.79 9.94
C ASN A 122 7.30 2.27 11.39
N LYS A 123 6.42 3.25 11.58
CA LYS A 123 6.02 3.79 12.89
C LYS A 123 4.56 3.47 13.18
N ILE A 124 4.03 2.38 12.64
CA ILE A 124 2.60 2.06 12.73
C ILE A 124 2.23 1.83 14.19
N VAL A 125 1.33 2.66 14.71
CA VAL A 125 0.71 2.52 16.03
C VAL A 125 -0.74 2.11 15.82
N HIS A 126 -1.02 0.81 15.88
CA HIS A 126 -2.35 0.28 15.68
C HIS A 126 -2.56 -1.01 16.49
N ASP A 127 -3.80 -1.30 16.88
CA ASP A 127 -4.19 -2.62 17.38
C ASP A 127 -4.13 -3.65 16.23
N LEU A 128 -3.39 -4.73 16.45
CA LEU A 128 -3.27 -5.86 15.52
C LEU A 128 -4.64 -6.46 15.18
N SER A 129 -5.56 -6.50 16.12
CA SER A 129 -6.91 -7.07 15.91
C SER A 129 -7.65 -6.33 14.80
N SER A 130 -7.47 -5.01 14.71
CA SER A 130 -8.09 -4.20 13.66
C SER A 130 -7.46 -4.44 12.29
N ILE A 131 -6.14 -4.65 12.23
CA ILE A 131 -5.41 -5.00 10.99
C ILE A 131 -5.87 -6.36 10.45
N ILE A 132 -6.17 -7.29 11.34
CA ILE A 132 -6.64 -8.63 10.97
C ILE A 132 -8.15 -8.67 10.70
N GLN A 133 -8.96 -7.84 11.38
CA GLN A 133 -10.40 -7.76 11.14
C GLN A 133 -10.75 -7.26 9.74
N THR A 134 -9.94 -6.38 9.15
CA THR A 134 -10.14 -5.95 7.75
C THR A 134 -10.12 -7.13 6.78
N SER A 135 -9.36 -8.18 7.07
CA SER A 135 -9.20 -9.35 6.20
C SER A 135 -10.04 -10.57 6.60
N ALA A 136 -10.60 -10.60 7.81
CA ALA A 136 -11.35 -11.75 8.32
C ALA A 136 -12.71 -12.01 7.61
N GLY A 137 -13.24 -11.04 6.87
CA GLY A 137 -14.49 -11.18 6.10
C GLY A 137 -14.36 -11.93 4.77
N CYS A 138 -13.14 -12.36 4.41
CA CYS A 138 -12.85 -12.99 3.13
C CYS A 138 -13.14 -14.49 3.13
N ALA A 139 -14.14 -14.91 2.37
CA ALA A 139 -14.47 -16.33 2.19
C ALA A 139 -13.35 -17.13 1.50
N ASN A 140 -12.46 -16.47 0.76
CA ASN A 140 -11.33 -17.08 0.07
C ASN A 140 -10.10 -16.17 0.23
N ASN A 141 -9.44 -16.29 1.37
CA ASN A 141 -8.31 -15.44 1.72
C ASN A 141 -7.06 -15.89 0.96
N SER A 142 -6.46 -14.97 0.19
CA SER A 142 -5.30 -15.27 -0.65
C SER A 142 -3.96 -14.95 0.01
N LEU A 143 -3.96 -14.44 1.25
CA LEU A 143 -2.75 -13.96 1.91
C LEU A 143 -1.80 -15.12 2.21
N VAL A 144 -0.56 -14.99 1.75
CA VAL A 144 0.54 -15.95 1.95
C VAL A 144 1.70 -15.30 2.72
N SER A 145 1.78 -13.97 2.71
CA SER A 145 2.84 -13.23 3.40
C SER A 145 2.28 -12.01 4.10
N LEU A 146 2.56 -11.92 5.40
CA LEU A 146 2.21 -10.80 6.27
C LEU A 146 3.43 -10.43 7.10
N ASP A 147 4.08 -9.32 6.75
CA ASP A 147 5.18 -8.76 7.53
C ASP A 147 4.78 -7.42 8.14
N LEU A 148 4.64 -7.42 9.46
CA LEU A 148 4.32 -6.24 10.27
C LEU A 148 5.47 -5.91 11.24
N SER A 149 6.65 -6.53 11.07
CA SER A 149 7.76 -6.43 12.00
C SER A 149 8.33 -5.01 12.11
N ASN A 150 9.01 -4.71 13.22
CA ASN A 150 9.61 -3.40 13.49
C ASN A 150 8.63 -2.22 13.29
N ASN A 151 7.53 -2.28 14.05
CA ASN A 151 6.51 -1.24 14.19
C ASN A 151 6.14 -1.07 15.68
N SER A 152 5.20 -0.18 15.98
CA SER A 152 4.62 0.00 17.32
C SER A 152 3.21 -0.62 17.43
N ILE A 153 3.03 -1.78 16.80
CA ILE A 153 1.77 -2.52 16.79
C ILE A 153 1.59 -3.22 18.14
N TRP A 154 0.38 -3.15 18.70
CA TRP A 154 0.04 -3.69 20.02
C TRP A 154 -1.23 -4.55 19.94
N GLY A 155 -1.63 -5.13 21.07
CA GLY A 155 -2.76 -6.04 21.17
C GLY A 155 -2.35 -7.52 21.11
N SER A 156 -3.33 -8.40 21.03
CA SER A 156 -3.11 -9.84 20.90
C SER A 156 -3.30 -10.30 19.46
N ILE A 157 -2.63 -11.38 19.07
CA ILE A 157 -2.94 -12.07 17.81
C ILE A 157 -4.37 -12.64 17.93
N PRO A 158 -5.34 -12.19 17.11
CA PRO A 158 -6.71 -12.68 17.22
C PRO A 158 -6.84 -14.09 16.66
N SER A 159 -7.76 -14.90 17.20
CA SER A 159 -8.03 -16.26 16.70
C SER A 159 -8.49 -16.29 15.24
N THR A 160 -9.04 -15.18 14.74
CA THR A 160 -9.41 -14.99 13.32
C THR A 160 -8.21 -15.03 12.38
N ILE A 161 -6.97 -14.98 12.88
CA ILE A 161 -5.77 -15.27 12.08
C ILE A 161 -5.79 -16.71 11.50
N GLY A 162 -6.58 -17.61 12.08
CA GLY A 162 -6.79 -18.95 11.50
C GLY A 162 -7.55 -18.94 10.17
N ALA A 163 -8.18 -17.82 9.79
CA ALA A 163 -8.88 -17.69 8.51
C ALA A 163 -7.93 -17.53 7.30
N PHE A 164 -6.65 -17.23 7.53
CA PHE A 164 -5.62 -17.17 6.49
C PHE A 164 -4.99 -18.56 6.32
N SER A 165 -5.72 -19.50 5.72
CA SER A 165 -5.24 -20.87 5.55
C SER A 165 -3.95 -21.03 4.72
N SER A 166 -3.54 -19.97 4.01
CA SER A 166 -2.37 -19.95 3.14
C SER A 166 -1.16 -19.21 3.73
N LEU A 167 -1.28 -18.63 4.94
CA LEU A 167 -0.23 -17.96 5.70
C LEU A 167 0.55 -18.96 6.56
#